data_AF-A0A0Q8JGP8-F1
#
_entry.id   AF-A0A0Q8JGP8-F1
#
_cell.length_a   1.000
_cell.length_b   1.000
_cell.length_c   1.000
_cell.angle_alpha   90.00
_cell.angle_beta   90.00
_cell.angle_gamma   90.00
#
_symmetry.space_group_name_H-M   'P 1'
#
loop_
_entity.id
_entity.type
_entity.pdbx_description
1 polymer ?
#
loop_
_entity_poly.entity_id
_entity_poly.type
_entity_poly.pdbx_seq_one_letter_code
_entity_poly.pdbx_strand_id
1 'polypeptide(L)'
;MPRSPSAAGPTSARRRFASFALLAALLAGCASQPSQEGRQPADVRAELVRKIPASTADRDGWAADIQAALAAQRIDPSSENLCAVLAVVEQESGYRADPRVDGLARIAREEIDRRAAAKHIPKFMVTAALQIKSPDGRSYAQRLESVRSERELSELYEDIIGRVPLGSRLFAGMNPVQTGGAMQVSIDFAKANARDYPYPVTGSIRDEVFTRRGGLYFGIAHLLGYATPYTRKLHRFADYNAGWYASRNAAFQNAVSKASGIALALDGDLLSPGAPMKAPGKTEIAVRALGTRLGMDDAAIRRALGRGDRLDFSETDLYTRVFALAETRGPLPRALVPGIALESPKITRKLTTAWFADRVNQRYQRCMLKP
;
A
#
# COMPACT_ATOMS: atom_id res chain seq x y z
N MET A 1 92.39 14.22 -40.62
CA MET A 1 92.76 14.34 -39.18
C MET A 1 91.61 15.04 -38.45
N PRO A 2 91.29 14.67 -37.19
CA PRO A 2 90.08 13.88 -36.92
C PRO A 2 89.07 14.52 -35.94
N ARG A 3 87.94 13.82 -35.72
CA ARG A 3 86.89 13.94 -34.67
C ARG A 3 85.84 15.05 -34.95
N SER A 4 84.52 14.84 -34.89
CA SER A 4 83.68 13.91 -34.11
C SER A 4 82.32 13.68 -34.83
N PRO A 5 81.62 12.55 -34.60
CA PRO A 5 80.25 12.38 -35.08
C PRO A 5 79.26 13.01 -34.11
N SER A 6 78.41 13.93 -34.60
CA SER A 6 77.28 14.46 -33.84
C SER A 6 76.08 13.51 -33.94
N ALA A 7 75.45 13.25 -32.80
CA ALA A 7 74.48 12.20 -32.56
C ALA A 7 73.13 12.41 -33.27
N ALA A 8 72.59 11.31 -33.81
CA ALA A 8 71.19 11.20 -34.19
C ALA A 8 70.30 11.24 -32.94
N GLY A 9 69.32 12.15 -32.94
CA GLY A 9 68.34 12.27 -31.85
C GLY A 9 67.33 11.11 -31.82
N PRO A 10 67.05 10.49 -30.66
CA PRO A 10 65.95 9.56 -30.51
C PRO A 10 64.77 10.29 -29.86
N THR A 11 63.89 10.92 -30.65
CA THR A 11 62.67 11.54 -30.09
C THR A 11 61.44 11.15 -30.89
N SER A 12 60.92 9.96 -30.63
CA SER A 12 59.56 9.58 -31.04
C SER A 12 58.99 8.42 -30.23
N ALA A 13 59.81 7.43 -29.87
CA ALA A 13 59.31 6.20 -29.22
C ALA A 13 59.02 6.35 -27.71
N ARG A 14 59.79 7.16 -26.97
CA ARG A 14 59.63 7.31 -25.50
C ARG A 14 58.42 8.14 -25.06
N ARG A 15 57.88 9.01 -25.93
CA ARG A 15 56.66 9.78 -25.61
C ARG A 15 55.39 8.94 -25.74
N ARG A 16 55.38 7.91 -26.60
CA ARG A 16 54.18 7.07 -26.82
C ARG A 16 53.91 6.08 -25.68
N PHE A 17 54.96 5.59 -25.01
CA PHE A 17 54.79 4.69 -23.86
C PHE A 17 54.39 5.42 -22.57
N ALA A 18 54.82 6.67 -22.38
CA ALA A 18 54.37 7.49 -21.25
C ALA A 18 52.88 7.87 -21.38
N SER A 19 52.38 8.07 -22.61
CA SER A 19 50.98 8.38 -22.88
C SER A 19 50.04 7.18 -22.69
N PHE A 20 50.51 5.94 -22.91
CA PHE A 20 49.71 4.74 -22.68
C PHE A 20 49.62 4.35 -21.20
N ALA A 21 50.67 4.59 -20.40
CA ALA A 21 50.63 4.33 -18.96
C ALA A 21 49.71 5.32 -18.21
N LEU A 22 49.62 6.57 -18.67
CA LEU A 22 48.74 7.56 -18.08
C LEU A 22 47.26 7.33 -18.45
N LEU A 23 46.97 6.78 -19.65
CA LEU A 23 45.61 6.42 -20.06
C LEU A 23 45.09 5.16 -19.33
N ALA A 24 45.95 4.19 -19.02
CA ALA A 24 45.55 3.00 -18.27
C ALA A 24 45.26 3.31 -16.79
N ALA A 25 46.00 4.26 -16.19
CA ALA A 25 45.73 4.73 -14.82
C ALA A 25 44.42 5.55 -14.71
N LEU A 26 43.99 6.22 -15.80
CA LEU A 26 42.72 6.95 -15.86
C LEU A 26 41.51 6.03 -16.09
N LEU A 27 41.70 4.82 -16.64
CA LEU A 27 40.61 3.86 -16.87
C LEU A 27 40.35 2.93 -15.68
N ALA A 28 41.31 2.79 -14.75
CA ALA A 28 41.09 2.07 -13.48
C ALA A 28 40.37 2.94 -12.41
N GLY A 29 40.28 4.26 -12.61
CA GLY A 29 39.66 5.21 -11.69
C GLY A 29 38.15 5.41 -11.86
N CYS A 30 37.51 4.79 -12.86
CA CYS A 30 36.08 4.96 -13.15
C CYS A 30 35.21 3.76 -12.72
N ALA A 31 35.74 2.82 -11.94
CA ALA A 31 35.00 1.65 -11.44
C ALA A 31 34.49 1.80 -9.99
N SER A 32 34.35 3.03 -9.50
CA SER A 32 33.74 3.30 -8.20
C SER A 32 32.96 4.60 -8.30
N GLN A 33 31.75 4.54 -8.87
CA GLN A 33 30.75 5.54 -8.54
C GLN A 33 30.53 5.46 -7.03
N PRO A 34 30.72 6.54 -6.26
CA PRO A 34 30.23 6.58 -4.90
C PRO A 34 28.72 6.35 -5.00
N SER A 35 28.25 5.23 -4.46
CA SER A 35 26.83 5.04 -4.18
C SER A 35 26.34 6.29 -3.48
N GLN A 36 25.23 6.86 -3.98
CA GLN A 36 24.54 8.03 -3.43
C GLN A 36 24.72 8.13 -1.91
N GLU A 37 25.13 9.31 -1.42
CA GLU A 37 25.17 9.65 0.01
C GLU A 37 23.89 9.17 0.68
N GLY A 38 23.97 8.00 1.31
CA GLY A 38 22.84 7.24 1.79
C GLY A 38 23.27 6.54 3.06
N ARG A 39 22.36 6.44 4.02
CA ARG A 39 22.61 5.80 5.31
C ARG A 39 23.16 4.38 5.07
N GLN A 40 24.22 4.00 5.79
CA GLN A 40 24.76 2.66 5.60
C GLN A 40 23.70 1.60 5.98
N PRO A 41 23.60 0.49 5.22
CA PRO A 41 22.65 -0.58 5.51
C PRO A 41 22.70 -1.10 6.96
N ALA A 42 23.89 -1.14 7.57
CA ALA A 42 24.07 -1.55 8.96
C ALA A 42 23.46 -0.55 9.96
N ASP A 43 23.59 0.76 9.70
CA ASP A 43 23.03 1.81 10.54
C ASP A 43 21.50 1.80 10.51
N VAL A 44 20.92 1.63 9.31
CA VAL A 44 19.47 1.47 9.13
C VAL A 44 18.96 0.25 9.89
N ARG A 45 19.67 -0.88 9.78
CA ARG A 45 19.34 -2.11 10.51
C ARG A 45 19.35 -1.88 12.01
N ALA A 46 20.43 -1.30 12.53
CA ALA A 46 20.60 -1.06 13.95
C ALA A 46 19.52 -0.11 14.50
N GLU A 47 19.15 0.93 13.75
CA GLU A 47 18.05 1.82 14.14
C GLU A 47 16.72 1.09 14.21
N LEU A 48 16.36 0.30 13.19
CA LEU A 48 15.13 -0.48 13.19
C LEU A 48 15.05 -1.39 14.42
N VAL A 49 16.12 -2.13 14.72
CA VAL A 49 16.17 -3.04 15.89
C VAL A 49 15.98 -2.29 17.21
N ARG A 50 16.60 -1.10 17.36
CA ARG A 50 16.41 -0.25 18.55
C ARG A 50 14.97 0.28 18.66
N LYS A 51 14.34 0.63 17.54
CA LYS A 51 13.00 1.24 17.52
C LYS A 51 11.87 0.23 17.69
N ILE A 52 12.05 -1.02 17.25
CA ILE A 52 11.11 -2.13 17.49
C ILE A 52 10.96 -2.38 19.00
N PRO A 53 9.73 -2.60 19.54
CA PRO A 53 9.53 -2.91 20.96
C PRO A 53 10.38 -4.09 21.43
N ALA A 54 11.00 -3.98 22.60
CA ALA A 54 11.92 -4.99 23.13
C ALA A 54 11.27 -6.36 23.36
N SER A 55 9.95 -6.40 23.59
CA SER A 55 9.15 -7.61 23.75
C SER A 55 8.81 -8.33 22.43
N THR A 56 9.11 -7.72 21.28
CA THR A 56 8.86 -8.34 19.97
C THR A 56 9.82 -9.51 19.75
N ALA A 57 9.28 -10.68 19.41
CA ALA A 57 10.08 -11.82 19.00
C ALA A 57 10.76 -11.55 17.64
N ASP A 58 12.02 -11.99 17.50
CA ASP A 58 12.80 -11.87 16.25
C ASP A 58 12.88 -10.43 15.69
N ARG A 59 13.30 -9.47 16.52
CA ARG A 59 13.45 -8.05 16.11
C ARG A 59 14.40 -7.89 14.93
N ASP A 60 15.48 -8.68 14.91
CA ASP A 60 16.48 -8.64 13.84
C ASP A 60 15.89 -9.09 12.50
N GLY A 61 15.04 -10.13 12.51
CA GLY A 61 14.29 -10.58 11.34
C GLY A 61 13.25 -9.57 10.85
N TRP A 62 12.51 -8.94 11.75
CA TRP A 62 11.59 -7.83 11.39
C TRP A 62 12.34 -6.67 10.75
N ALA A 63 13.46 -6.27 11.34
CA ALA A 63 14.30 -5.21 10.80
C ALA A 63 14.91 -5.60 9.43
N ALA A 64 15.19 -6.89 9.23
CA ALA A 64 15.61 -7.45 7.94
C ALA A 64 14.61 -7.23 6.84
N ASP A 65 13.40 -7.73 7.08
CA ASP A 65 12.39 -7.75 6.04
C ASP A 65 11.94 -6.31 5.72
N ILE A 66 11.86 -5.42 6.72
CA ILE A 66 11.57 -3.99 6.50
C ILE A 66 12.66 -3.33 5.64
N GLN A 67 13.93 -3.50 6.01
CA GLN A 67 15.04 -2.89 5.26
C GLN A 67 15.10 -3.42 3.82
N ALA A 68 14.93 -4.73 3.64
CA ALA A 68 14.95 -5.35 2.32
C ALA A 68 13.78 -4.84 1.46
N ALA A 69 12.59 -4.69 2.04
CA ALA A 69 11.43 -4.14 1.35
C ALA A 69 11.63 -2.67 0.94
N LEU A 70 12.18 -1.83 1.81
CA LEU A 70 12.50 -0.43 1.48
C LEU A 70 13.54 -0.35 0.37
N ALA A 71 14.61 -1.15 0.45
CA ALA A 71 15.68 -1.19 -0.54
C ALA A 71 15.16 -1.66 -1.92
N ALA A 72 14.38 -2.75 -1.96
CA ALA A 72 13.81 -3.29 -3.20
C ALA A 72 12.92 -2.25 -3.92
N GLN A 73 12.19 -1.43 -3.15
CA GLN A 73 11.30 -0.39 -3.67
C GLN A 73 11.98 0.97 -3.86
N ARG A 74 13.28 1.07 -3.56
CA ARG A 74 14.07 2.32 -3.61
C ARG A 74 13.44 3.45 -2.79
N ILE A 75 12.86 3.08 -1.64
CA ILE A 75 12.30 4.04 -0.69
C ILE A 75 13.40 4.45 0.27
N ASP A 76 13.57 5.77 0.43
CA ASP A 76 14.54 6.34 1.37
C ASP A 76 14.31 5.84 2.81
N PRO A 77 15.31 5.21 3.46
CA PRO A 77 15.21 4.71 4.83
C PRO A 77 15.45 5.82 5.87
N SER A 78 14.84 6.99 5.70
CA SER A 78 14.82 8.04 6.72
C SER A 78 14.08 7.58 7.98
N SER A 79 14.44 8.13 9.14
CA SER A 79 13.77 7.81 10.41
C SER A 79 12.27 8.02 10.34
N GLU A 80 11.79 9.00 9.57
CA GLU A 80 10.35 9.20 9.32
C GLU A 80 9.71 7.99 8.62
N ASN A 81 10.34 7.45 7.57
CA ASN A 81 9.81 6.30 6.85
C ASN A 81 9.93 5.02 7.70
N LEU A 82 11.05 4.82 8.39
CA LEU A 82 11.22 3.69 9.32
C LEU A 82 10.13 3.71 10.39
N CYS A 83 9.91 4.85 11.05
CA CYS A 83 8.89 4.97 12.08
C CYS A 83 7.46 4.86 11.54
N ALA A 84 7.19 5.34 10.31
CA ALA A 84 5.89 5.17 9.69
C ALA A 84 5.56 3.68 9.48
N VAL A 85 6.51 2.90 8.96
CA VAL A 85 6.35 1.45 8.77
C VAL A 85 6.16 0.74 10.11
N LEU A 86 7.03 1.00 11.09
CA LEU A 86 6.94 0.38 12.42
C LEU A 86 5.61 0.70 13.12
N ALA A 87 5.10 1.92 12.98
CA ALA A 87 3.83 2.33 13.56
C ALA A 87 2.63 1.58 12.96
N VAL A 88 2.62 1.37 11.63
CA VAL A 88 1.57 0.59 10.95
C VAL A 88 1.68 -0.89 11.31
N VAL A 89 2.88 -1.49 11.27
CA VAL A 89 3.07 -2.90 11.68
C VAL A 89 2.58 -3.14 13.10
N GLU A 90 2.93 -2.25 14.04
CA GLU A 90 2.50 -2.35 15.43
C GLU A 90 0.98 -2.19 15.57
N GLN A 91 0.34 -1.34 14.76
CA GLN A 91 -1.11 -1.14 14.79
C GLN A 91 -1.88 -2.32 14.18
N GLU A 92 -1.42 -2.86 13.05
CA GLU A 92 -2.15 -3.87 12.29
C GLU A 92 -1.99 -5.27 12.88
N SER A 93 -0.80 -5.61 13.35
CA SER A 93 -0.50 -6.98 13.77
C SER A 93 0.19 -7.10 15.12
N GLY A 94 0.72 -6.00 15.65
CA GLY A 94 1.55 -6.04 16.85
C GLY A 94 2.80 -6.91 16.65
N TYR A 95 3.40 -6.85 15.45
CA TYR A 95 4.57 -7.66 15.06
C TYR A 95 4.30 -9.17 15.05
N ARG A 96 3.18 -9.57 14.45
CA ARG A 96 2.86 -10.99 14.18
C ARG A 96 2.39 -11.12 12.74
N ALA A 97 3.11 -11.87 11.90
CA ALA A 97 2.74 -11.98 10.49
C ALA A 97 1.36 -12.62 10.27
N ASP A 98 1.02 -13.63 11.09
CA ASP A 98 -0.24 -14.37 11.04
C ASP A 98 -0.81 -14.52 12.47
N PRO A 99 -1.40 -13.45 13.04
CA PRO A 99 -1.91 -13.49 14.40
C PRO A 99 -3.15 -14.38 14.51
N ARG A 100 -3.29 -15.06 15.65
CA ARG A 100 -4.53 -15.78 15.97
C ARG A 100 -5.67 -14.78 16.16
N VAL A 101 -6.84 -15.13 15.65
CA VAL A 101 -8.08 -14.37 15.81
C VAL A 101 -9.04 -15.21 16.67
N ASP A 102 -9.34 -14.69 17.86
CA ASP A 102 -10.22 -15.36 18.80
C ASP A 102 -11.62 -15.52 18.23
N GLY A 103 -12.16 -16.74 18.29
CA GLY A 103 -13.49 -17.06 17.76
C GLY A 103 -13.62 -17.01 16.23
N LEU A 104 -12.50 -16.96 15.48
CA LEU A 104 -12.53 -16.82 14.02
C LEU A 104 -13.39 -17.86 13.31
N ALA A 105 -13.35 -19.13 13.74
CA ALA A 105 -14.17 -20.19 13.18
C ALA A 105 -15.67 -19.87 13.24
N ARG A 106 -16.14 -19.35 14.37
CA ARG A 106 -17.54 -18.94 14.58
C ARG A 106 -17.88 -17.73 13.69
N ILE A 107 -17.04 -16.70 13.70
CA ILE A 107 -17.22 -15.49 12.88
C ILE A 107 -17.28 -15.84 11.40
N ALA A 108 -16.36 -16.69 10.93
CA ALA A 108 -16.33 -17.15 9.54
C ALA A 108 -17.59 -17.94 9.18
N ARG A 109 -18.07 -18.82 10.08
CA ARG A 109 -19.32 -19.56 9.85
C ARG A 109 -20.53 -18.64 9.77
N GLU A 110 -20.65 -17.67 10.68
CA GLU A 110 -21.72 -16.67 10.66
C GLU A 110 -21.71 -15.84 9.37
N GLU A 111 -20.51 -15.45 8.90
CA GLU A 111 -20.36 -14.70 7.64
C GLU A 111 -20.73 -15.54 6.41
N ILE A 112 -20.38 -16.83 6.38
CA ILE A 112 -20.83 -17.76 5.32
C ILE A 112 -22.36 -17.83 5.30
N ASP A 113 -22.97 -18.09 6.45
CA ASP A 113 -24.43 -18.20 6.56
C ASP A 113 -25.11 -16.88 6.15
N ARG A 114 -24.57 -15.72 6.54
CA ARG A 114 -25.08 -14.38 6.17
C ARG A 114 -25.00 -14.15 4.66
N ARG A 115 -23.87 -14.46 4.02
CA ARG A 115 -23.69 -14.30 2.56
C ARG A 115 -24.61 -15.24 1.78
N ALA A 116 -24.76 -16.48 2.24
CA ALA A 116 -25.68 -17.44 1.65
C ALA A 116 -27.13 -16.95 1.75
N ALA A 117 -27.54 -16.45 2.91
CA ALA A 117 -28.87 -15.88 3.11
C ALA A 117 -29.13 -14.66 2.20
N ALA A 118 -28.15 -13.78 1.99
CA ALA A 118 -28.24 -12.66 1.05
C ALA A 118 -28.41 -13.10 -0.42
N LYS A 119 -28.09 -14.37 -0.73
CA LYS A 119 -28.33 -15.01 -2.03
C LYS A 119 -29.53 -15.96 -2.01
N HIS A 120 -30.36 -15.92 -0.97
CA HIS A 120 -31.53 -16.78 -0.77
C HIS A 120 -31.18 -18.27 -0.76
N ILE A 121 -29.99 -18.64 -0.28
CA ILE A 121 -29.55 -20.02 -0.12
C ILE A 121 -29.89 -20.49 1.32
N PRO A 122 -30.81 -21.46 1.51
CA PRO A 122 -31.11 -22.06 2.80
C PRO A 122 -29.90 -22.59 3.58
N LYS A 123 -29.90 -22.37 4.91
CA LYS A 123 -28.82 -22.77 5.83
C LYS A 123 -28.51 -24.27 5.84
N PHE A 124 -29.51 -25.12 5.62
CA PHE A 124 -29.29 -26.57 5.58
C PHE A 124 -28.44 -26.98 4.36
N MET A 125 -28.60 -26.29 3.21
CA MET A 125 -27.77 -26.53 2.02
C MET A 125 -26.32 -26.13 2.26
N VAL A 126 -26.09 -24.98 2.91
CA VAL A 126 -24.73 -24.57 3.33
C VAL A 126 -24.10 -25.61 4.24
N THR A 127 -24.87 -26.10 5.22
CA THR A 127 -24.41 -27.14 6.15
C THR A 127 -24.04 -28.42 5.42
N ALA A 128 -24.87 -28.86 4.48
CA ALA A 128 -24.61 -30.05 3.66
C ALA A 128 -23.36 -29.86 2.78
N ALA A 129 -23.20 -28.70 2.14
CA ALA A 129 -22.03 -28.39 1.32
C ALA A 129 -20.72 -28.42 2.15
N LEU A 130 -20.75 -27.92 3.39
CA LEU A 130 -19.58 -27.98 4.28
C LEU A 130 -19.25 -29.39 4.78
N GLN A 131 -20.13 -30.38 4.62
CA GLN A 131 -19.81 -31.78 4.95
C GLN A 131 -18.94 -32.47 3.90
N ILE A 132 -18.77 -31.87 2.72
CA ILE A 132 -17.89 -32.39 1.68
C ILE A 132 -16.46 -32.55 2.23
N LYS A 133 -15.85 -33.71 1.97
CA LYS A 133 -14.50 -34.06 2.41
C LYS A 133 -13.46 -33.30 1.62
N SER A 134 -12.59 -32.58 2.30
CA SER A 134 -11.39 -31.89 1.83
C SER A 134 -10.31 -32.90 1.37
N PRO A 135 -9.25 -32.49 0.62
CA PRO A 135 -8.20 -33.40 0.17
C PRO A 135 -7.44 -34.05 1.33
N ASP A 136 -7.46 -33.43 2.52
CA ASP A 136 -6.87 -33.97 3.75
C ASP A 136 -7.77 -34.99 4.50
N GLY A 137 -8.94 -35.35 3.94
CA GLY A 137 -9.88 -36.32 4.51
C GLY A 137 -10.84 -35.78 5.59
N ARG A 138 -10.64 -34.56 6.09
CA ARG A 138 -11.60 -33.87 6.98
C ARG A 138 -12.72 -33.21 6.18
N SER A 139 -13.90 -33.00 6.75
CA SER A 139 -14.91 -32.16 6.07
C SER A 139 -14.52 -30.69 6.12
N TYR A 140 -15.05 -29.87 5.21
CA TYR A 140 -14.84 -28.42 5.26
C TYR A 140 -15.39 -27.80 6.55
N ALA A 141 -16.45 -28.36 7.13
CA ALA A 141 -16.94 -27.98 8.46
C ALA A 141 -15.88 -28.23 9.54
N GLN A 142 -15.27 -29.42 9.58
CA GLN A 142 -14.20 -29.75 10.54
C GLN A 142 -12.96 -28.85 10.35
N ARG A 143 -12.60 -28.54 9.10
CA ARG A 143 -11.50 -27.62 8.81
C ARG A 143 -11.82 -26.21 9.29
N LEU A 144 -13.00 -25.69 8.98
CA LEU A 144 -13.48 -24.38 9.41
C LEU A 144 -13.45 -24.23 10.94
N GLU A 145 -13.90 -25.25 11.68
CA GLU A 145 -13.86 -25.29 13.15
C GLU A 145 -12.43 -25.25 13.72
N SER A 146 -11.44 -25.72 12.96
CA SER A 146 -10.03 -25.72 13.36
C SER A 146 -9.27 -24.44 13.02
N VAL A 147 -9.83 -23.56 12.18
CA VAL A 147 -9.16 -22.31 11.76
C VAL A 147 -8.93 -21.38 12.95
N ARG A 148 -7.73 -20.83 13.03
CA ARG A 148 -7.29 -19.88 14.08
C ARG A 148 -6.72 -18.60 13.51
N SER A 149 -6.34 -18.55 12.23
CA SER A 149 -5.78 -17.35 11.60
C SER A 149 -6.42 -17.03 10.25
N GLU A 150 -6.23 -15.80 9.78
CA GLU A 150 -6.77 -15.36 8.49
C GLU A 150 -6.12 -16.07 7.30
N ARG A 151 -4.82 -16.43 7.44
CA ARG A 151 -4.13 -17.24 6.44
C ARG A 151 -4.79 -18.62 6.30
N GLU A 152 -5.01 -19.32 7.40
CA GLU A 152 -5.67 -20.63 7.40
C GLU A 152 -7.10 -20.54 6.82
N LEU A 153 -7.82 -19.46 7.15
CA LEU A 153 -9.14 -19.21 6.58
C LEU A 153 -9.06 -18.98 5.06
N SER A 154 -8.10 -18.17 4.62
CA SER A 154 -7.86 -17.88 3.21
C SER A 154 -7.54 -19.16 2.43
N GLU A 155 -6.62 -19.99 2.94
CA GLU A 155 -6.23 -21.28 2.36
C GLU A 155 -7.44 -22.24 2.26
N LEU A 156 -8.30 -22.25 3.28
CA LEU A 156 -9.55 -23.03 3.25
C LEU A 156 -10.47 -22.59 2.11
N TYR A 157 -10.67 -21.29 1.91
CA TYR A 157 -11.50 -20.77 0.81
C TYR A 157 -10.89 -21.02 -0.56
N GLU A 158 -9.58 -20.87 -0.73
CA GLU A 158 -8.91 -21.19 -2.00
C GLU A 158 -9.07 -22.66 -2.37
N ASP A 159 -8.98 -23.59 -1.41
CA ASP A 159 -9.23 -25.02 -1.65
C ASP A 159 -10.69 -25.30 -2.03
N ILE A 160 -11.66 -24.65 -1.38
CA ILE A 160 -13.09 -24.75 -1.75
C ILE A 160 -13.31 -24.27 -3.19
N ILE A 161 -12.77 -23.10 -3.54
CA ILE A 161 -12.90 -22.48 -4.87
C ILE A 161 -12.23 -23.36 -5.94
N GLY A 162 -11.03 -23.87 -5.65
CA GLY A 162 -10.24 -24.69 -6.58
C GLY A 162 -10.88 -26.03 -6.93
N ARG A 163 -11.82 -26.53 -6.12
CA ARG A 163 -12.51 -27.79 -6.38
C ARG A 163 -13.64 -27.72 -7.39
N VAL A 164 -14.20 -26.54 -7.60
CA VAL A 164 -15.19 -26.40 -8.66
C VAL A 164 -14.43 -26.43 -9.99
N PRO A 165 -14.83 -27.24 -10.99
CA PRO A 165 -14.22 -27.17 -12.31
C PRO A 165 -14.26 -25.73 -12.85
N LEU A 166 -13.11 -25.20 -13.28
CA LEU A 166 -12.93 -23.78 -13.64
C LEU A 166 -13.19 -22.78 -12.50
N GLY A 167 -13.32 -23.23 -11.26
CA GLY A 167 -13.68 -22.43 -10.08
C GLY A 167 -12.68 -21.32 -9.80
N SER A 168 -11.38 -21.57 -9.91
CA SER A 168 -10.36 -20.52 -9.75
C SER A 168 -10.49 -19.37 -10.78
N ARG A 169 -11.13 -19.62 -11.93
CA ARG A 169 -11.42 -18.60 -12.95
C ARG A 169 -12.80 -17.98 -12.78
N LEU A 170 -13.83 -18.80 -12.54
CA LEU A 170 -15.23 -18.37 -12.41
C LEU A 170 -15.51 -17.65 -11.09
N PHE A 171 -14.76 -18.00 -10.05
CA PHE A 171 -14.91 -17.49 -8.69
C PHE A 171 -13.66 -16.77 -8.20
N ALA A 172 -12.81 -16.32 -9.14
CA ALA A 172 -11.69 -15.44 -8.82
C ALA A 172 -12.19 -14.25 -8.00
N GLY A 173 -11.57 -14.01 -6.84
CA GLY A 173 -11.96 -12.91 -5.94
C GLY A 173 -13.14 -13.20 -5.01
N MET A 174 -13.73 -14.41 -5.02
CA MET A 174 -14.83 -14.75 -4.10
C MET A 174 -14.36 -15.14 -2.68
N ASN A 175 -13.06 -15.31 -2.47
CA ASN A 175 -12.49 -15.52 -1.14
C ASN A 175 -12.81 -14.29 -0.26
N PRO A 176 -13.51 -14.43 0.88
CA PRO A 176 -13.88 -13.28 1.70
C PRO A 176 -12.71 -12.66 2.45
N VAL A 177 -11.57 -13.35 2.57
CA VAL A 177 -10.34 -12.80 3.15
C VAL A 177 -9.64 -11.98 2.07
N GLN A 178 -9.79 -10.65 2.15
CA GLN A 178 -9.32 -9.72 1.13
C GLN A 178 -8.13 -8.87 1.57
N THR A 179 -7.76 -8.94 2.85
CA THR A 179 -6.56 -8.34 3.42
C THR A 179 -5.81 -9.39 4.22
N GLY A 180 -4.51 -9.20 4.45
CA GLY A 180 -3.75 -10.12 5.27
C GLY A 180 -2.33 -9.68 5.59
N GLY A 181 -1.66 -10.53 6.36
CA GLY A 181 -0.24 -10.36 6.70
C GLY A 181 0.03 -9.31 7.76
N ALA A 182 1.33 -9.04 7.95
CA ALA A 182 1.87 -8.19 9.00
C ALA A 182 1.37 -6.73 8.99
N MET A 183 0.91 -6.26 7.83
CA MET A 183 0.41 -4.90 7.63
C MET A 183 -1.03 -4.88 7.08
N GLN A 184 -1.76 -6.00 7.08
CA GLN A 184 -3.17 -6.06 6.64
C GLN A 184 -3.43 -5.44 5.25
N VAL A 185 -2.54 -5.71 4.29
CA VAL A 185 -2.63 -5.14 2.94
C VAL A 185 -3.65 -5.91 2.09
N SER A 186 -4.33 -5.20 1.18
CA SER A 186 -5.27 -5.79 0.22
C SER A 186 -4.58 -6.79 -0.72
N ILE A 187 -5.21 -7.94 -0.93
CA ILE A 187 -4.75 -8.98 -1.86
C ILE A 187 -4.79 -8.47 -3.31
N ASP A 188 -5.81 -7.69 -3.67
CA ASP A 188 -5.92 -7.11 -5.01
C ASP A 188 -4.83 -6.05 -5.25
N PHE A 189 -4.54 -5.24 -4.23
CA PHE A 189 -3.41 -4.31 -4.30
C PHE A 189 -2.09 -5.05 -4.49
N ALA A 190 -1.85 -6.11 -3.70
CA ALA A 190 -0.62 -6.90 -3.82
C ALA A 190 -0.47 -7.53 -5.21
N LYS A 191 -1.55 -8.12 -5.75
CA LYS A 191 -1.55 -8.69 -7.11
C LYS A 191 -1.26 -7.63 -8.18
N ALA A 192 -1.86 -6.45 -8.08
CA ALA A 192 -1.64 -5.35 -9.02
C ALA A 192 -0.21 -4.79 -8.96
N ASN A 193 0.48 -4.94 -7.82
CA ASN A 193 1.82 -4.40 -7.57
C ASN A 193 2.90 -5.49 -7.45
N ALA A 194 2.65 -6.69 -7.95
CA ALA A 194 3.56 -7.84 -7.82
C ALA A 194 4.71 -7.86 -8.83
N ARG A 195 4.67 -7.00 -9.86
CA ARG A 195 5.60 -7.05 -11.00
C ARG A 195 7.08 -7.02 -10.57
N ASP A 196 7.40 -6.17 -9.61
CA ASP A 196 8.77 -5.95 -9.13
C ASP A 196 9.05 -6.67 -7.80
N TYR A 197 8.21 -7.64 -7.41
CA TYR A 197 8.41 -8.42 -6.20
C TYR A 197 9.73 -9.20 -6.26
N PRO A 198 10.67 -8.98 -5.33
CA PRO A 198 12.06 -9.45 -5.51
C PRO A 198 12.28 -10.91 -5.12
N TYR A 199 11.26 -11.59 -4.57
CA TYR A 199 11.40 -12.94 -4.05
C TYR A 199 10.73 -13.97 -4.96
N PRO A 200 11.26 -15.20 -5.05
CA PRO A 200 10.57 -16.30 -5.70
C PRO A 200 9.21 -16.54 -5.05
N VAL A 201 8.17 -16.60 -5.87
CA VAL A 201 6.79 -16.91 -5.46
C VAL A 201 6.62 -18.42 -5.53
N THR A 202 6.46 -19.09 -4.38
CA THR A 202 6.29 -20.55 -4.32
C THR A 202 4.84 -21.00 -4.54
N GLY A 203 3.88 -20.13 -4.22
CA GLY A 203 2.45 -20.36 -4.44
C GLY A 203 1.85 -19.24 -5.28
N SER A 204 1.01 -18.42 -4.65
CA SER A 204 0.41 -17.23 -5.24
C SER A 204 0.86 -15.96 -4.52
N ILE A 205 0.61 -14.80 -5.13
CA ILE A 205 0.81 -13.49 -4.46
C ILE A 205 -0.05 -13.38 -3.19
N ARG A 206 -1.23 -14.02 -3.18
CA ARG A 206 -2.06 -14.09 -1.97
C ARG A 206 -1.31 -14.80 -0.84
N ASP A 207 -0.61 -15.90 -1.12
CA ASP A 207 0.15 -16.63 -0.11
C ASP A 207 1.34 -15.80 0.37
N GLU A 208 2.03 -15.09 -0.53
CA GLU A 208 3.13 -14.20 -0.18
C GLU A 208 2.68 -13.07 0.76
N VAL A 209 1.48 -12.51 0.59
CA VAL A 209 0.92 -11.49 1.51
C VAL A 209 0.86 -11.97 2.95
N PHE A 210 0.56 -13.25 3.19
CA PHE A 210 0.51 -13.80 4.55
C PHE A 210 1.88 -14.15 5.14
N THR A 211 2.95 -14.11 4.34
CA THR A 211 4.32 -14.20 4.87
C THR A 211 4.75 -12.88 5.50
N ARG A 212 5.71 -12.90 6.44
CA ARG A 212 6.25 -11.65 7.01
C ARG A 212 6.84 -10.75 5.92
N ARG A 213 7.74 -11.29 5.10
CA ARG A 213 8.43 -10.55 4.03
C ARG A 213 7.47 -9.97 2.98
N GLY A 214 6.48 -10.75 2.55
CA GLY A 214 5.55 -10.32 1.51
C GLY A 214 4.52 -9.32 2.04
N GLY A 215 3.96 -9.58 3.22
CA GLY A 215 3.08 -8.63 3.91
C GLY A 215 3.76 -7.28 4.19
N LEU A 216 5.05 -7.29 4.58
CA LEU A 216 5.85 -6.07 4.71
C LEU A 216 6.11 -5.41 3.36
N TYR A 217 6.52 -6.16 2.33
CA TYR A 217 6.80 -5.60 1.02
C TYR A 217 5.59 -4.84 0.45
N PHE A 218 4.44 -5.50 0.36
CA PHE A 218 3.22 -4.91 -0.19
C PHE A 218 2.61 -3.84 0.73
N GLY A 219 2.69 -4.01 2.06
CA GLY A 219 2.25 -2.98 3.00
C GLY A 219 3.10 -1.71 2.93
N ILE A 220 4.44 -1.84 2.82
CA ILE A 220 5.35 -0.70 2.64
C ILE A 220 5.07 -0.01 1.30
N ALA A 221 4.83 -0.78 0.23
CA ALA A 221 4.40 -0.24 -1.07
C ALA A 221 3.11 0.57 -0.94
N HIS A 222 2.11 0.04 -0.24
CA HIS A 222 0.84 0.73 -0.01
C HIS A 222 1.00 2.00 0.84
N LEU A 223 1.88 2.01 1.83
CA LEU A 223 2.09 3.16 2.71
C LEU A 223 2.93 4.28 2.07
N LEU A 224 4.02 3.91 1.39
CA LEU A 224 5.10 4.80 0.99
C LEU A 224 5.39 4.79 -0.51
N GLY A 225 4.91 3.79 -1.26
CA GLY A 225 5.20 3.59 -2.68
C GLY A 225 4.48 4.54 -3.65
N TYR A 226 3.79 5.56 -3.13
CA TYR A 226 3.15 6.59 -3.94
C TYR A 226 3.58 7.99 -3.47
N ALA A 227 3.76 8.90 -4.42
CA ALA A 227 4.05 10.29 -4.15
C ALA A 227 2.79 11.01 -3.62
N THR A 228 2.97 11.94 -2.69
CA THR A 228 1.88 12.75 -2.13
C THR A 228 2.39 14.14 -1.74
N PRO A 229 1.55 15.19 -1.85
CA PRO A 229 1.88 16.53 -1.37
C PRO A 229 1.70 16.72 0.14
N TYR A 230 1.41 15.65 0.91
CA TYR A 230 1.11 15.79 2.33
C TYR A 230 2.32 16.23 3.15
N THR A 231 2.11 17.29 3.93
CA THR A 231 3.09 17.79 4.92
C THR A 231 3.06 17.02 6.25
N ARG A 232 2.01 16.22 6.49
CA ARG A 232 1.84 15.44 7.72
C ARG A 232 1.63 13.96 7.39
N LYS A 233 2.39 13.07 8.03
CA LYS A 233 2.23 11.60 7.89
C LYS A 233 0.85 11.11 8.30
N LEU A 234 0.12 11.83 9.16
CA LEU A 234 -1.27 11.54 9.52
C LEU A 234 -2.16 11.26 8.29
N HIS A 235 -2.00 12.04 7.22
CA HIS A 235 -2.78 11.85 5.99
C HIS A 235 -2.37 10.60 5.20
N ARG A 236 -1.09 10.20 5.24
CA ARG A 236 -0.68 8.90 4.71
C ARG A 236 -1.25 7.74 5.54
N PHE A 237 -1.33 7.88 6.86
CA PHE A 237 -1.94 6.85 7.71
C PHE A 237 -3.45 6.73 7.47
N ALA A 238 -4.12 7.85 7.22
CA ALA A 238 -5.52 7.84 6.79
C ALA A 238 -5.69 7.20 5.41
N ASP A 239 -4.87 7.57 4.42
CA ASP A 239 -4.87 6.95 3.08
C ASP A 239 -4.52 5.46 3.12
N TYR A 240 -3.67 5.01 4.05
CA TYR A 240 -3.36 3.59 4.21
C TYR A 240 -4.63 2.76 4.44
N ASN A 241 -5.53 3.30 5.26
CA ASN A 241 -6.79 2.66 5.61
C ASN A 241 -7.92 2.93 4.58
N ALA A 242 -7.98 4.14 4.02
CA ALA A 242 -9.09 4.59 3.16
C ALA A 242 -8.79 4.49 1.65
N GLY A 243 -7.56 4.17 1.26
CA GLY A 243 -7.09 4.16 -0.12
C GLY A 243 -6.23 5.37 -0.47
N TRP A 244 -5.40 5.20 -1.51
CA TRP A 244 -4.49 6.24 -1.97
C TRP A 244 -5.24 7.52 -2.33
N TYR A 245 -4.72 8.64 -1.81
CA TYR A 245 -5.24 9.99 -1.98
C TYR A 245 -6.59 10.30 -1.35
N ALA A 246 -7.16 9.39 -0.54
CA ALA A 246 -8.44 9.61 0.14
C ALA A 246 -8.45 10.91 0.96
N SER A 247 -7.35 11.26 1.64
CA SER A 247 -7.26 12.48 2.44
C SER A 247 -7.31 13.76 1.60
N ARG A 248 -6.61 13.78 0.45
CA ARG A 248 -6.72 14.88 -0.52
C ARG A 248 -8.14 14.96 -1.08
N ASN A 249 -8.73 13.82 -1.41
CA ASN A 249 -10.05 13.77 -2.01
C ASN A 249 -11.14 14.21 -1.03
N ALA A 250 -11.02 13.88 0.26
CA ALA A 250 -11.89 14.39 1.32
C ALA A 250 -11.79 15.92 1.45
N ALA A 251 -10.59 16.48 1.31
CA ALA A 251 -10.41 17.93 1.24
C ALA A 251 -11.07 18.55 0.00
N PHE A 252 -10.97 17.90 -1.15
CA PHE A 252 -11.67 18.32 -2.37
C PHE A 252 -13.19 18.25 -2.20
N GLN A 253 -13.75 17.19 -1.62
CA GLN A 253 -15.18 17.09 -1.31
C GLN A 253 -15.63 18.21 -0.37
N ASN A 254 -14.81 18.59 0.62
CA ASN A 254 -15.11 19.72 1.49
C ASN A 254 -15.14 21.05 0.71
N ALA A 255 -14.21 21.26 -0.23
CA ALA A 255 -14.24 22.42 -1.12
C ALA A 255 -15.49 22.42 -2.01
N VAL A 256 -15.88 21.26 -2.57
CA VAL A 256 -17.13 21.09 -3.34
C VAL A 256 -18.34 21.45 -2.49
N SER A 257 -18.45 20.94 -1.26
CA SER A 257 -19.55 21.27 -0.35
C SER A 257 -19.64 22.76 -0.04
N LYS A 258 -18.50 23.43 0.19
CA LYS A 258 -18.47 24.88 0.41
C LYS A 258 -18.86 25.68 -0.84
N ALA A 259 -18.42 25.26 -2.03
CA ALA A 259 -18.69 25.97 -3.28
C ALA A 259 -20.13 25.78 -3.78
N SER A 260 -20.71 24.60 -3.56
CA SER A 260 -22.04 24.20 -4.05
C SER A 260 -23.17 24.37 -3.03
N GLY A 261 -22.85 24.38 -1.73
CA GLY A 261 -23.85 24.29 -0.65
C GLY A 261 -24.40 22.88 -0.41
N ILE A 262 -23.94 21.86 -1.14
CA ILE A 262 -24.40 20.47 -1.00
C ILE A 262 -23.50 19.73 -0.01
N ALA A 263 -24.07 19.19 1.07
CA ALA A 263 -23.32 18.42 2.07
C ALA A 263 -22.84 17.07 1.51
N LEU A 264 -21.55 16.74 1.73
CA LEU A 264 -20.91 15.48 1.34
C LEU A 264 -20.32 14.77 2.56
N ALA A 265 -20.14 13.44 2.46
CA ALA A 265 -19.65 12.59 3.56
C ALA A 265 -18.14 12.71 3.84
N LEU A 266 -17.39 13.43 3.00
CA LEU A 266 -15.93 13.61 3.11
C LEU A 266 -15.16 12.28 3.27
N ASP A 267 -15.59 11.26 2.53
CA ASP A 267 -15.03 9.90 2.56
C ASP A 267 -13.81 9.73 1.63
N GLY A 268 -13.56 10.67 0.73
CA GLY A 268 -12.49 10.59 -0.26
C GLY A 268 -12.88 9.88 -1.56
N ASP A 269 -14.10 9.36 -1.66
CA ASP A 269 -14.61 8.69 -2.86
C ASP A 269 -15.19 9.72 -3.84
N LEU A 270 -14.44 9.98 -4.91
CA LEU A 270 -14.85 10.95 -5.92
C LEU A 270 -15.87 10.39 -6.91
N LEU A 271 -15.84 9.08 -7.17
CA LEU A 271 -16.75 8.38 -8.05
C LEU A 271 -17.25 7.09 -7.41
N SER A 272 -18.54 6.79 -7.63
CA SER A 272 -19.09 5.48 -7.28
C SER A 272 -18.68 4.46 -8.35
N PRO A 273 -18.03 3.33 -7.98
CA PRO A 273 -17.59 2.32 -8.94
C PRO A 273 -18.74 1.82 -9.82
N GLY A 274 -18.51 1.79 -11.14
CA GLY A 274 -19.49 1.31 -12.13
C GLY A 274 -20.73 2.19 -12.33
N ALA A 275 -20.85 3.34 -11.65
CA ALA A 275 -22.01 4.20 -11.77
C ALA A 275 -22.14 4.79 -13.19
N PRO A 276 -23.29 4.66 -13.87
CA PRO A 276 -23.46 5.18 -15.22
C PRO A 276 -23.54 6.71 -15.22
N MET A 277 -23.26 7.35 -16.36
CA MET A 277 -23.32 8.81 -16.51
C MET A 277 -24.66 9.44 -16.11
N LYS A 278 -25.75 8.68 -16.28
CA LYS A 278 -27.13 9.08 -15.96
C LYS A 278 -27.53 8.89 -14.49
N ALA A 279 -26.77 8.13 -13.72
CA ALA A 279 -26.98 7.93 -12.29
C ALA A 279 -25.64 8.09 -11.54
N PRO A 280 -25.07 9.30 -11.54
CA PRO A 280 -23.79 9.58 -10.90
C PRO A 280 -23.84 9.49 -9.38
N GLY A 281 -22.66 9.35 -8.76
CA GLY A 281 -22.51 9.40 -7.30
C GLY A 281 -22.70 10.82 -6.73
N LYS A 282 -22.86 10.93 -5.41
CA LYS A 282 -23.17 12.21 -4.72
C LYS A 282 -22.11 13.28 -4.96
N THR A 283 -20.82 12.93 -4.88
CA THR A 283 -19.72 13.86 -5.15
C THR A 283 -19.85 14.46 -6.54
N GLU A 284 -20.07 13.63 -7.55
CA GLU A 284 -20.21 14.09 -8.92
C GLU A 284 -21.48 14.93 -9.14
N ILE A 285 -22.62 14.57 -8.53
CA ILE A 285 -23.83 15.41 -8.55
C ILE A 285 -23.52 16.81 -8.04
N ALA A 286 -22.82 16.92 -6.92
CA ALA A 286 -22.46 18.21 -6.33
C ALA A 286 -21.49 19.01 -7.20
N VAL A 287 -20.55 18.35 -7.88
CA VAL A 287 -19.63 19.01 -8.81
C VAL A 287 -20.35 19.46 -10.09
N ARG A 288 -21.27 18.64 -10.63
CA ARG A 288 -22.09 19.01 -11.81
C ARG A 288 -22.99 20.21 -11.53
N ALA A 289 -23.47 20.40 -10.30
CA ALA A 289 -24.18 21.60 -9.89
C ALA A 289 -23.33 22.89 -10.01
N LEU A 290 -22.00 22.76 -10.08
CA LEU A 290 -21.06 23.86 -10.33
C LEU A 290 -20.67 24.02 -11.81
N GLY A 291 -21.13 23.14 -12.71
CA GLY A 291 -20.63 23.02 -14.09
C GLY A 291 -20.56 24.34 -14.87
N THR A 292 -21.61 25.16 -14.83
CA THR A 292 -21.63 26.49 -15.48
C THR A 292 -20.56 27.43 -14.91
N ARG A 293 -20.39 27.47 -13.58
CA ARG A 293 -19.38 28.30 -12.91
C ARG A 293 -17.96 27.78 -13.15
N LEU A 294 -17.83 26.48 -13.34
CA LEU A 294 -16.57 25.82 -13.67
C LEU A 294 -16.24 25.92 -15.16
N GLY A 295 -17.20 26.24 -16.03
CA GLY A 295 -17.04 26.16 -17.48
C GLY A 295 -16.72 24.75 -17.95
N MET A 296 -17.35 23.73 -17.35
CA MET A 296 -17.12 22.31 -17.64
C MET A 296 -18.43 21.57 -17.86
N ASP A 297 -18.45 20.70 -18.87
CA ASP A 297 -19.55 19.75 -19.07
C ASP A 297 -19.42 18.51 -18.16
N ASP A 298 -20.52 17.76 -18.06
CA ASP A 298 -20.60 16.55 -17.22
C ASP A 298 -19.53 15.50 -17.56
N ALA A 299 -19.16 15.38 -18.84
CA ALA A 299 -18.18 14.40 -19.29
C ALA A 299 -16.75 14.80 -18.88
N ALA A 300 -16.41 16.09 -18.99
CA ALA A 300 -15.16 16.66 -18.50
C ALA A 300 -15.03 16.53 -16.99
N ILE A 301 -16.12 16.81 -16.26
CA ILE A 301 -16.20 16.60 -14.81
C ILE A 301 -15.92 15.13 -14.47
N ARG A 302 -16.64 14.18 -15.09
CA ARG A 302 -16.44 12.74 -14.84
C ARG A 302 -15.01 12.30 -15.12
N ARG A 303 -14.43 12.71 -16.26
CA ARG A 303 -13.05 12.38 -16.63
C ARG A 303 -12.04 12.90 -15.60
N ALA A 304 -12.23 14.12 -15.09
CA ALA A 304 -11.35 14.69 -14.08
C ALA A 304 -11.51 13.99 -12.72
N LEU A 305 -12.73 13.73 -12.26
CA LEU A 305 -12.99 12.97 -11.02
C LEU A 305 -12.43 11.54 -11.10
N GLY A 306 -12.42 10.93 -12.29
CA GLY A 306 -11.81 9.62 -12.54
C GLY A 306 -10.30 9.57 -12.36
N ARG A 307 -9.64 10.72 -12.16
CA ARG A 307 -8.22 10.79 -11.76
C ARG A 307 -8.02 10.83 -10.25
N GLY A 308 -9.08 10.67 -9.46
CA GLY A 308 -9.04 10.79 -7.99
C GLY A 308 -8.05 9.88 -7.27
N ASP A 309 -7.55 8.83 -7.92
CA ASP A 309 -6.54 7.90 -7.43
C ASP A 309 -5.11 8.22 -7.93
N ARG A 310 -4.91 9.34 -8.64
CA ARG A 310 -3.63 9.77 -9.21
C ARG A 310 -3.10 11.02 -8.52
N LEU A 311 -1.77 11.16 -8.48
CA LEU A 311 -1.10 12.37 -7.97
C LEU A 311 -1.59 13.63 -8.67
N ASP A 312 -1.66 13.55 -10.00
CA ASP A 312 -1.93 14.69 -10.88
C ASP A 312 -3.36 15.23 -10.74
N PHE A 313 -4.29 14.59 -10.01
CA PHE A 313 -5.64 15.13 -9.81
C PHE A 313 -5.63 16.57 -9.28
N SER A 314 -4.69 16.89 -8.39
CA SER A 314 -4.47 18.23 -7.85
C SER A 314 -4.13 19.30 -8.90
N GLU A 315 -3.70 18.88 -10.08
CA GLU A 315 -3.34 19.76 -11.20
C GLU A 315 -4.46 19.89 -12.23
N THR A 316 -5.60 19.20 -12.03
CA THR A 316 -6.73 19.34 -12.95
C THR A 316 -7.36 20.74 -12.86
N ASP A 317 -7.88 21.19 -14.00
CA ASP A 317 -8.77 22.36 -14.06
C ASP A 317 -9.93 22.25 -13.08
N LEU A 318 -10.53 21.05 -12.96
CA LEU A 318 -11.61 20.81 -12.01
C LEU A 318 -11.16 21.10 -10.57
N TYR A 319 -10.04 20.51 -10.14
CA TYR A 319 -9.51 20.71 -8.79
C TYR A 319 -9.22 22.18 -8.53
N THR A 320 -8.47 22.82 -9.42
CA THR A 320 -8.03 24.20 -9.27
C THR A 320 -9.22 25.17 -9.22
N ARG A 321 -10.18 25.02 -10.14
CA ARG A 321 -11.36 25.90 -10.21
C ARG A 321 -12.31 25.68 -9.04
N VAL A 322 -12.52 24.43 -8.58
CA VAL A 322 -13.36 24.17 -7.39
C VAL A 322 -12.78 24.86 -6.15
N PHE A 323 -11.48 24.74 -5.91
CA PHE A 323 -10.87 25.42 -4.77
C PHE A 323 -10.92 26.94 -4.91
N ALA A 324 -10.68 27.50 -6.09
CA ALA A 324 -10.84 28.93 -6.34
C ALA A 324 -12.27 29.43 -6.03
N LEU A 325 -13.30 28.66 -6.37
CA LEU A 325 -14.69 28.99 -6.02
C LEU A 325 -14.98 28.87 -4.53
N ALA A 326 -14.36 27.89 -3.84
CA ALA A 326 -14.61 27.59 -2.44
C ALA A 326 -13.84 28.50 -1.45
N GLU A 327 -12.69 29.04 -1.87
CA GLU A 327 -11.78 29.83 -1.04
C GLU A 327 -12.12 31.33 -0.99
N THR A 328 -13.27 31.73 -1.53
CA THR A 328 -13.76 33.13 -1.46
C THR A 328 -13.94 33.66 -0.03
N ARG A 329 -14.01 32.76 0.97
CA ARG A 329 -14.12 33.09 2.40
C ARG A 329 -12.86 32.71 3.20
N GLY A 330 -11.74 32.45 2.53
CA GLY A 330 -10.47 32.08 3.14
C GLY A 330 -9.93 30.73 2.66
N PRO A 331 -8.63 30.47 2.90
CA PRO A 331 -7.94 29.28 2.40
C PRO A 331 -8.51 27.98 2.97
N LEU A 332 -8.48 26.92 2.17
CA LEU A 332 -8.94 25.59 2.57
C LEU A 332 -7.76 24.59 2.68
N PRO A 333 -7.86 23.61 3.59
CA PRO A 333 -6.87 22.55 3.67
C PRO A 333 -6.87 21.73 2.38
N ARG A 334 -5.70 21.23 1.99
CA ARG A 334 -5.51 20.35 0.82
C ARG A 334 -5.54 18.87 1.15
N ALA A 335 -5.59 18.52 2.44
CA ALA A 335 -5.80 17.17 2.94
C ALA A 335 -6.62 17.22 4.25
N LEU A 336 -7.59 16.33 4.36
CA LEU A 336 -8.41 16.09 5.55
C LEU A 336 -8.36 14.61 5.89
N VAL A 337 -8.59 14.25 7.15
CA VAL A 337 -8.75 12.83 7.49
C VAL A 337 -10.16 12.40 7.07
N PRO A 338 -10.33 11.37 6.22
CA PRO A 338 -11.64 10.95 5.74
C PRO A 338 -12.59 10.50 6.86
N GLY A 339 -13.88 10.83 6.70
CA GLY A 339 -14.94 10.53 7.64
C GLY A 339 -15.54 9.13 7.50
N ILE A 340 -14.73 8.09 7.29
CA ILE A 340 -15.22 6.72 7.03
C ILE A 340 -15.38 5.94 8.34
N ALA A 341 -16.51 5.25 8.49
CA ALA A 341 -16.71 4.22 9.50
C ALA A 341 -16.06 2.91 9.04
N LEU A 342 -15.31 2.25 9.93
CA LEU A 342 -14.66 0.98 9.62
C LEU A 342 -15.65 -0.17 9.82
N GLU A 343 -15.78 -1.01 8.79
CA GLU A 343 -16.66 -2.17 8.80
C GLU A 343 -15.86 -3.46 8.68
N SER A 344 -16.08 -4.39 9.60
CA SER A 344 -15.54 -5.75 9.52
C SER A 344 -16.39 -6.66 10.41
N PRO A 345 -16.58 -7.95 10.05
CA PRO A 345 -17.23 -8.92 10.93
C PRO A 345 -16.55 -9.05 12.31
N LYS A 346 -15.26 -8.66 12.40
CA LYS A 346 -14.46 -8.67 13.63
C LYS A 346 -14.66 -7.43 14.52
N ILE A 347 -15.25 -6.36 13.99
CA ILE A 347 -15.35 -5.07 14.68
C ILE A 347 -16.69 -4.98 15.41
N THR A 348 -16.64 -4.91 16.75
CA THR A 348 -17.83 -4.81 17.62
C THR A 348 -18.11 -3.38 18.11
N ARG A 349 -17.22 -2.43 17.82
CA ARG A 349 -17.33 -1.02 18.22
C ARG A 349 -17.26 -0.12 16.98
N LYS A 350 -17.88 1.06 17.02
CA LYS A 350 -17.78 2.04 15.93
C LYS A 350 -16.34 2.59 15.85
N LEU A 351 -15.54 2.07 14.94
CA LEU A 351 -14.20 2.57 14.62
C LEU A 351 -14.25 3.41 13.35
N THR A 352 -13.30 4.34 13.18
CA THR A 352 -13.24 5.23 12.02
C THR A 352 -11.82 5.31 11.46
N THR A 353 -11.67 5.78 10.22
CA THR A 353 -10.35 6.09 9.64
C THR A 353 -9.58 7.08 10.51
N ALA A 354 -10.27 8.05 11.12
CA ALA A 354 -9.64 8.98 12.06
C ALA A 354 -9.07 8.26 13.29
N TRP A 355 -9.83 7.34 13.90
CA TRP A 355 -9.32 6.52 14.99
C TRP A 355 -8.06 5.76 14.59
N PHE A 356 -8.07 5.12 13.41
CA PHE A 356 -6.91 4.38 12.92
C PHE A 356 -5.70 5.29 12.73
N ALA A 357 -5.88 6.38 11.96
CA ALA A 357 -4.80 7.31 11.62
C ALA A 357 -4.18 7.95 12.86
N ASP A 358 -5.00 8.32 13.86
CA ASP A 358 -4.52 8.89 15.11
C ASP A 358 -3.75 7.87 15.96
N ARG A 359 -4.21 6.61 16.02
CA ARG A 359 -3.49 5.54 16.75
C ARG A 359 -2.15 5.24 16.10
N VAL A 360 -2.08 5.17 14.79
CA VAL A 360 -0.80 5.03 14.05
C VAL A 360 0.06 6.25 14.28
N ASN A 361 -0.49 7.48 14.18
CA ASN A 361 0.27 8.70 14.40
C ASN A 361 0.86 8.75 15.82
N GLN A 362 0.12 8.36 16.86
CA GLN A 362 0.65 8.26 18.22
C GLN A 362 1.84 7.29 18.32
N ARG A 363 1.78 6.12 17.65
CA ARG A 363 2.90 5.16 17.58
C ARG A 363 4.09 5.74 16.82
N TYR A 364 3.82 6.39 15.69
CA TYR A 364 4.81 7.09 14.87
C TYR A 364 5.56 8.15 15.68
N GLN A 365 4.86 9.05 16.36
CA GLN A 365 5.49 10.09 17.19
C GLN A 365 6.34 9.47 18.30
N ARG A 366 5.84 8.43 18.99
CA ARG A 366 6.65 7.72 20.00
C ARG A 366 7.91 7.08 19.41
N CYS A 367 7.84 6.55 18.19
CA CYS A 367 9.00 6.00 17.50
C CYS A 367 10.03 7.08 17.13
N MET A 368 9.55 8.25 16.67
CA MET A 368 10.41 9.39 16.31
C MET A 368 11.17 9.96 17.51
N LEU A 369 10.62 9.84 18.73
CA LEU A 369 11.28 10.26 19.97
C LEU A 369 12.36 9.28 20.44
N LYS A 370 12.43 8.07 19.88
CA LYS A 370 13.51 7.13 20.20
C LYS A 370 14.80 7.57 19.49
N PRO A 371 15.98 7.32 20.08
CA PRO A 371 17.25 7.50 19.40
C PRO A 371 17.48 6.47 18.28
#